data_AF-A0A3B8VHA2-F1
#
_entry.id   AF-A0A3B8VHA2-F1
#
_cell.length_a   1.000
_cell.length_b   1.000
_cell.length_c   1.000
_cell.angle_alpha   90.00
_cell.angle_beta   90.00
_cell.angle_gamma   90.00
#
_symmetry.space_group_name_H-M   'P 1'
#
loop_
_entity.id
_entity.type
_entity.pdbx_description
1 polymer ?
#
loop_
_entity_poly.entity_id
_entity_poly.type
_entity_poly.pdbx_seq_one_letter_code
_entity_poly.pdbx_strand_id
1 'polypeptide(L)' 'APAVIEFVDIAGLVKGASHGEGLGNKFLSHIREVDAIVHVVRCFEDSNITHVENSIDPVRDIQTINLELILSDMET' A
#
# COMPACT_ATOMS: atom_id res chain seq x y z
N ALA A 1 17.32 18.67 -22.16
CA ALA A 1 17.18 17.21 -21.95
C ALA A 1 15.75 16.93 -21.50
N PRO A 2 15.17 15.75 -21.77
CA PRO A 2 13.85 15.41 -21.24
C PRO A 2 13.87 15.41 -19.70
N ALA A 3 12.70 15.62 -19.09
CA ALA A 3 12.53 15.44 -17.65
C ALA A 3 12.62 13.94 -17.29
N VAL A 4 13.10 13.66 -16.09
CA VAL A 4 13.25 12.30 -15.55
C VAL A 4 12.40 12.19 -14.28
N ILE A 5 11.75 11.03 -14.11
CA ILE A 5 11.02 10.65 -12.90
C ILE A 5 11.62 9.33 -12.41
N GLU A 6 11.93 9.25 -11.12
CA GLU A 6 12.39 8.03 -10.47
C GLU A 6 11.19 7.31 -9.84
N PHE A 7 11.14 5.99 -10.02
CA PHE A 7 10.12 5.14 -9.41
C PHE A 7 10.81 4.17 -8.45
N VAL A 8 10.32 4.14 -7.22
CA VAL A 8 10.73 3.18 -6.20
C VAL A 8 9.61 2.17 -6.04
N ASP A 9 9.95 0.88 -6.16
CA ASP A 9 9.00 -0.20 -5.86
C ASP A 9 8.93 -0.41 -4.35
N ILE A 10 7.72 -0.31 -3.80
CA ILE A 10 7.47 -0.43 -2.37
C ILE A 10 6.73 -1.76 -2.15
N ALA A 11 7.21 -2.55 -1.18
CA ALA A 11 6.59 -3.84 -0.82
C ALA A 11 5.07 -3.69 -0.51
N GLY A 12 4.28 -4.74 -0.64
CA GLY A 12 2.83 -4.62 -0.37
C GLY A 12 2.50 -4.40 1.12
N LEU A 13 1.50 -3.56 1.39
CA LEU A 13 0.91 -3.39 2.72
C LEU A 13 -0.22 -4.39 2.93
N VAL A 14 -0.36 -4.89 4.16
CA VAL A 14 -1.51 -5.67 4.61
C VAL A 14 -2.19 -4.95 5.77
N LYS A 15 -3.47 -5.26 5.99
CA LYS A 15 -4.23 -4.76 7.13
C LYS A 15 -3.51 -5.06 8.45
N GLY A 16 -3.46 -4.09 9.36
CA GLY A 16 -2.80 -4.21 10.68
C GLY A 16 -1.34 -3.78 10.70
N ALA A 17 -0.82 -3.27 9.59
CA ALA A 17 0.57 -2.82 9.47
C ALA A 17 0.93 -1.62 10.36
N SER A 18 -0.01 -0.71 10.62
CA SER A 18 0.20 0.45 11.50
C SER A 18 0.49 0.02 12.94
N HIS A 19 -0.05 -1.12 13.38
CA HIS A 19 0.13 -1.63 14.74
C HIS A 19 1.43 -2.47 14.89
N GLY A 20 2.31 -2.46 13.89
CA GLY A 20 3.59 -3.16 13.92
C GLY A 20 3.52 -4.66 13.61
N GLU A 21 2.40 -5.17 13.09
CA GLU A 21 2.31 -6.56 12.65
C GLU A 21 3.02 -6.77 11.29
N GLY A 22 3.98 -7.70 11.26
CA GLY A 22 4.63 -8.16 10.03
C GLY A 22 5.60 -7.17 9.37
N LEU A 23 5.60 -7.14 8.03
CA LEU A 23 6.48 -6.29 7.20
C LEU A 23 6.00 -4.84 7.10
N GLY A 24 4.88 -4.48 7.74
CA GLY A 24 4.23 -3.17 7.67
C GLY A 24 5.11 -1.98 8.08
N ASN A 25 5.94 -2.14 9.10
CA ASN A 25 6.84 -1.07 9.54
C ASN A 25 7.90 -0.71 8.48
N LYS A 26 8.37 -1.69 7.69
CA LYS A 26 9.33 -1.45 6.60
C LYS A 26 8.68 -0.77 5.39
N PHE A 27 7.39 -1.04 5.17
CA PHE A 27 6.59 -0.34 4.16
C PHE A 27 6.47 1.14 4.49
N LEU A 28 6.04 1.45 5.72
CA LEU A 28 5.82 2.82 6.17
C LEU A 28 7.12 3.64 6.19
N SER A 29 8.26 3.03 6.49
CA SER A 29 9.56 3.73 6.39
C SER A 29 9.92 4.09 4.95
N HIS A 30 9.71 3.20 3.98
CA HIS A 30 9.99 3.51 2.57
C HIS A 30 9.05 4.57 2.00
N ILE A 31 7.78 4.60 2.43
CA ILE A 31 6.85 5.66 2.03
C ILE A 31 7.30 7.04 2.51
N ARG A 32 7.91 7.13 3.70
CA ARG A 32 8.43 8.40 4.22
C ARG A 32 9.65 8.92 3.43
N GLU A 33 10.24 8.11 2.56
CA GLU A 33 11.40 8.46 1.73
C GLU A 33 11.01 8.94 0.31
N VAL A 34 9.72 8.93 -0.05
CA VAL A 34 9.23 9.35 -1.37
C VAL A 34 8.34 10.58 -1.30
N ASP A 35 8.34 11.37 -2.38
CA ASP A 35 7.55 12.61 -2.48
C ASP A 35 6.10 12.38 -2.94
N ALA A 36 5.84 11.23 -3.60
CA ALA A 36 4.53 10.89 -4.14
C ALA A 36 4.31 9.38 -4.16
N ILE A 37 3.04 8.97 -3.98
CA ILE A 37 2.64 7.56 -3.98
C ILE A 37 1.76 7.30 -5.21
N VAL A 38 2.09 6.25 -5.97
CA VAL A 38 1.23 5.71 -7.02
C VAL A 38 0.57 4.45 -6.48
N HIS A 39 -0.73 4.54 -6.19
CA HIS A 39 -1.48 3.42 -5.66
C HIS A 39 -2.12 2.60 -6.79
N VAL A 40 -1.56 1.41 -7.04
CA VAL A 40 -2.10 0.45 -8.01
C VAL A 40 -3.17 -0.43 -7.35
N VAL A 41 -4.39 -0.41 -7.90
CA VAL A 41 -5.55 -1.12 -7.33
C VAL A 41 -6.03 -2.18 -8.30
N ARG A 42 -6.26 -3.40 -7.80
CA ARG A 42 -6.78 -4.50 -8.61
C ARG A 42 -8.28 -4.32 -8.85
N CYS A 43 -8.67 -4.16 -10.11
CA CYS A 43 -10.07 -4.02 -10.55
C CYS A 43 -10.51 -5.14 -11.49
N PHE A 44 -9.90 -6.32 -11.40
CA PHE A 44 -10.19 -7.45 -12.28
C PHE A 44 -10.13 -8.78 -11.52
N GLU A 45 -10.92 -9.74 -11.98
CA GLU A 45 -10.93 -11.11 -11.49
C GLU A 45 -9.96 -11.98 -12.30
N ASP A 46 -9.21 -12.83 -11.61
CA ASP A 46 -8.34 -13.86 -12.22
C ASP A 46 -8.19 -15.01 -11.23
N SER A 47 -8.60 -16.21 -11.63
CA SER A 47 -8.58 -17.42 -10.81
C SER A 47 -7.16 -17.90 -10.49
N ASN A 48 -6.14 -17.44 -11.21
CA ASN A 48 -4.75 -17.78 -10.94
C ASN A 48 -4.09 -16.88 -9.89
N ILE A 49 -4.80 -15.82 -9.44
CA ILE A 49 -4.25 -14.81 -8.53
C ILE A 49 -5.13 -14.70 -7.28
N THR A 50 -4.65 -15.25 -6.17
CA THR A 50 -5.31 -15.17 -4.85
C THR A 50 -5.30 -13.75 -4.32
N HIS A 51 -6.44 -13.29 -3.79
CA HIS A 51 -6.52 -12.04 -3.03
C HIS A 51 -6.37 -12.33 -1.54
N VAL A 52 -5.69 -11.45 -0.80
CA VAL A 52 -5.46 -11.58 0.65
C VAL A 52 -6.77 -11.76 1.45
N GLU A 53 -7.82 -11.05 1.04
CA GLU A 53 -9.17 -11.12 1.65
C GLU A 53 -10.11 -12.12 0.94
N ASN A 54 -9.56 -13.02 0.10
CA ASN A 54 -10.29 -14.02 -0.71
C ASN A 54 -11.43 -13.45 -1.58
N SER A 55 -11.47 -12.13 -1.79
CA SER A 55 -12.48 -11.40 -2.54
C SER A 55 -11.88 -10.11 -3.09
N ILE A 56 -12.23 -9.74 -4.32
CA ILE A 56 -11.79 -8.48 -4.95
C ILE A 56 -12.78 -7.37 -4.62
N ASP A 57 -12.29 -6.31 -3.97
CA ASP A 57 -13.07 -5.10 -3.72
C ASP A 57 -12.13 -3.88 -3.78
N PRO A 58 -12.04 -3.20 -4.94
CA PRO A 58 -11.13 -2.08 -5.13
C PRO A 58 -11.34 -0.94 -4.13
N VAL A 59 -12.59 -0.68 -3.73
CA VAL A 59 -12.94 0.42 -2.84
C VAL A 59 -12.47 0.10 -1.43
N ARG A 60 -12.74 -1.12 -0.95
CA ARG A 60 -12.26 -1.60 0.34
C ARG A 60 -10.73 -1.60 0.39
N ASP A 61 -10.06 -2.08 -0.65
CA ASP A 61 -8.61 -2.17 -0.67
C ASP A 61 -7.96 -0.77 -0.63
N ILE A 62 -8.52 0.21 -1.36
CA ILE A 62 -8.12 1.63 -1.24
C ILE A 62 -8.29 2.14 0.18
N GLN A 63 -9.45 1.87 0.80
CA GLN A 63 -9.75 2.30 2.16
C GLN A 63 -8.79 1.69 3.18
N THR A 64 -8.42 0.42 3.02
CA THR A 64 -7.46 -0.24 3.88
C THR A 64 -6.11 0.48 3.86
N ILE A 65 -5.54 0.73 2.67
CA ILE A 65 -4.25 1.42 2.57
C ILE A 65 -4.32 2.83 3.17
N ASN A 66 -5.36 3.60 2.84
CA ASN A 66 -5.51 4.96 3.36
C ASN A 66 -5.66 4.96 4.88
N LEU A 67 -6.40 4.02 5.46
CA LEU A 67 -6.58 3.92 6.90
C LEU A 67 -5.25 3.64 7.60
N GLU A 68 -4.44 2.71 7.10
CA GLU A 68 -3.14 2.38 7.68
C GLU A 68 -2.17 3.57 7.62
N LEU A 69 -2.17 4.34 6.53
CA LEU A 69 -1.38 5.57 6.41
C LEU A 69 -1.83 6.63 7.42
N ILE A 70 -3.15 6.86 7.55
CA ILE A 70 -3.71 7.80 8.52
C ILE A 70 -3.35 7.37 9.95
N LEU A 71 -3.50 6.09 10.29
CA LEU A 71 -3.17 5.58 11.62
C LEU A 71 -1.67 5.74 11.92
N SER A 72 -0.79 5.47 10.96
CA SER A 72 0.65 5.69 11.13
C SER A 72 1.01 7.16 11.39
N ASP A 73 0.28 8.10 10.77
CA ASP A 73 0.46 9.53 11.03
C ASP A 73 -0.11 9.97 12.38
N MET A 74 -1.13 9.28 12.90
CA MET A 74 -1.73 9.57 14.21
C MET A 74 -0.89 9.04 15.39
N GLU A 75 -0.07 8.01 15.19
CA GLU A 75 0.81 7.45 16.21
C GLU A 75 2.09 8.28 16.47
N THR A 76 2.30 9.36 15.69
CA THR A 76 3.44 10.30 15.83
C THR A 76 3.30 11.36 16.92
#